data_AF-A0A358MAP5-F1
#
_entry.id   AF-A0A358MAP5-F1
#
_cell.length_a   1.000
_cell.length_b   1.000
_cell.length_c   1.000
_cell.angle_alpha   90.00
_cell.angle_beta   90.00
_cell.angle_gamma   90.00
#
_symmetry.space_group_name_H-M   'P 1'
#
loop_
_entity.id
_entity.type
_entity.pdbx_description
1 polymer ?
#
loop_
_entity_poly.entity_id
_entity_poly.type
_entity_poly.pdbx_seq_one_letter_code
_entity_poly.pdbx_strand_id
1 'polypeptide(L)'
;QQPKFRHVPVALLDIIIMMLGVAGLFSAGARAKRELARIGRYYATESMLVFDATTARYSADMTPAFGETRLNDFYQALVAGETEVELGEHAVF
;
A
#
# COMPACT_ATOMS: atom_id res chain seq x y z
N GLN A 1 11.92 7.31 -20.35
CA GLN A 1 10.57 7.09 -20.90
C GLN A 1 9.59 7.95 -20.11
N GLN A 2 8.54 8.50 -20.72
CA GLN A 2 7.51 9.22 -19.95
C GLN A 2 6.64 8.20 -19.19
N PRO A 3 6.41 8.39 -17.87
CA PRO A 3 5.62 7.43 -17.09
C PRO A 3 4.16 7.42 -17.56
N LYS A 4 3.59 6.21 -17.71
CA LYS A 4 2.19 6.01 -18.12
C LYS A 4 1.36 5.63 -16.89
N PHE A 5 0.47 6.52 -16.47
CA PHE A 5 -0.42 6.28 -15.34
C PHE A 5 -1.81 5.84 -15.80
N ARG A 6 -2.47 4.97 -15.01
CA ARG A 6 -3.90 4.66 -15.15
C ARG A 6 -4.61 5.03 -13.85
N HIS A 7 -5.70 5.78 -13.97
CA HIS A 7 -6.58 6.06 -12.83
C HIS A 7 -7.54 4.90 -12.63
N VAL A 8 -7.52 4.32 -11.43
CA VAL A 8 -8.43 3.25 -11.02
C VAL A 8 -9.37 3.81 -9.95
N PRO A 9 -10.69 3.82 -10.15
CA PRO A 9 -11.62 4.34 -9.16
C PRO A 9 -11.72 3.40 -7.95
N VAL A 10 -11.83 3.95 -6.75
CA VAL A 10 -12.02 3.17 -5.50
C VAL A 10 -13.27 2.29 -5.57
N ALA A 11 -14.32 2.75 -6.26
CA ALA A 11 -15.56 1.99 -6.46
C ALA A 11 -15.34 0.61 -7.14
N LEU A 12 -14.23 0.42 -7.86
CA LEU A 12 -13.86 -0.89 -8.38
C LEU A 12 -13.65 -1.91 -7.24
N LEU A 13 -13.03 -1.49 -6.13
CA LEU A 13 -12.84 -2.34 -4.96
C LEU A 13 -14.18 -2.69 -4.32
N ASP A 14 -15.14 -1.76 -4.27
CA ASP A 14 -16.50 -2.03 -3.80
C ASP A 14 -17.19 -3.13 -4.62
N ILE A 15 -17.08 -3.06 -5.95
CA ILE A 15 -17.63 -4.07 -6.86
C ILE A 15 -16.95 -5.43 -6.62
N ILE A 16 -15.63 -5.47 -6.46
CA ILE A 16 -14.89 -6.70 -6.15
C ILE A 16 -15.32 -7.30 -4.81
N ILE A 17 -15.43 -6.48 -3.76
CA ILE A 17 -15.88 -6.92 -2.43
C ILE A 17 -17.29 -7.50 -2.51
N MET A 18 -18.21 -6.87 -3.26
CA MET A 18 -19.57 -7.34 -3.46
C MET A 18 -19.59 -8.70 -4.16
N MET A 19 -18.90 -8.83 -5.30
CA MET A 19 -18.86 -10.08 -6.07
C MET A 19 -18.24 -11.23 -5.27
N LEU A 20 -17.12 -10.96 -4.57
CA LEU A 20 -16.49 -11.94 -3.69
C LEU A 20 -17.37 -12.27 -2.47
N GLY A 21 -18.23 -11.35 -2.05
CA GLY A 21 -19.23 -11.59 -1.02
C GLY A 21 -20.24 -12.65 -1.40
N VAL A 22 -20.78 -12.55 -2.63
CA VAL A 22 -21.72 -13.54 -3.16
C VAL A 22 -21.02 -14.89 -3.35
N ALA A 23 -19.84 -14.90 -4.01
CA ALA A 23 -19.06 -16.13 -4.19
C ALA A 23 -18.60 -16.76 -2.86
N GLY A 24 -18.38 -15.92 -1.85
CA GLY A 24 -18.00 -16.31 -0.50
C GLY A 24 -19.02 -17.22 0.17
N LEU A 25 -20.30 -17.19 -0.21
CA LEU A 25 -21.31 -18.10 0.33
C LEU A 25 -20.93 -19.58 0.12
N PHE A 26 -20.23 -19.89 -0.97
CA PHE A 26 -19.88 -21.25 -1.39
C PHE A 26 -18.38 -21.56 -1.30
N SER A 27 -17.53 -20.57 -1.04
CA SER A 27 -16.07 -20.75 -1.04
C SER A 27 -15.36 -20.00 0.08
N ALA A 28 -14.61 -20.73 0.91
CA ALA A 28 -13.76 -20.13 1.94
C ALA A 28 -12.65 -19.25 1.34
N GLY A 29 -12.09 -19.64 0.19
CA GLY A 29 -11.07 -18.84 -0.51
C GLY A 29 -11.62 -17.51 -1.03
N ALA A 30 -12.88 -17.48 -1.49
CA ALA A 30 -13.53 -16.23 -1.89
C ALA A 30 -13.78 -15.31 -0.68
N ARG A 31 -14.16 -15.86 0.49
CA ARG A 31 -14.27 -15.08 1.74
C ARG A 31 -12.92 -14.45 2.13
N ALA A 32 -11.82 -15.22 2.07
CA ALA A 32 -10.48 -14.69 2.36
C ALA A 32 -10.08 -13.55 1.39
N LYS A 33 -10.33 -13.73 0.09
CA LYS A 33 -10.09 -12.66 -0.91
C LYS A 33 -10.97 -11.44 -0.69
N ARG A 34 -12.21 -11.60 -0.22
CA ARG A 34 -13.08 -10.47 0.13
C ARG A 34 -12.46 -9.64 1.25
N GLU A 35 -11.96 -10.27 2.30
CA GLU A 35 -11.29 -9.55 3.40
C GLU A 35 -10.02 -8.86 2.92
N LEU A 36 -9.22 -9.51 2.06
CA LEU A 36 -8.08 -8.85 1.42
C LEU A 36 -8.49 -7.61 0.63
N ALA A 37 -9.58 -7.67 -0.13
CA ALA A 37 -10.10 -6.52 -0.88
C ALA A 37 -10.59 -5.39 0.05
N ARG A 38 -11.17 -5.72 1.22
CA ARG A 38 -11.56 -4.73 2.24
C ARG A 38 -10.36 -4.03 2.86
N ILE A 39 -9.30 -4.78 3.15
CA ILE A 39 -8.02 -4.21 3.61
C ILE A 39 -7.48 -3.26 2.54
N GLY A 40 -7.41 -3.69 1.28
CA GLY A 40 -6.96 -2.83 0.17
C GLY A 40 -7.79 -1.55 0.04
N ARG A 41 -9.12 -1.63 0.20
CA ARG A 41 -10.01 -0.46 0.18
C ARG A 41 -9.74 0.48 1.35
N TYR A 42 -9.54 -0.04 2.56
CA TYR A 42 -9.20 0.75 3.74
C TYR A 42 -7.94 1.58 3.48
N TYR A 43 -6.86 0.96 2.99
CA TYR A 43 -5.62 1.67 2.66
C TYR A 43 -5.76 2.65 1.48
N ALA A 44 -6.74 2.45 0.59
CA ALA A 44 -6.99 3.36 -0.52
C ALA A 44 -7.80 4.61 -0.13
N THR A 45 -8.53 4.57 0.99
CA THR A 45 -9.42 5.66 1.41
C THR A 45 -9.01 6.33 2.71
N GLU A 46 -8.31 5.61 3.58
CA GLU A 46 -7.86 6.13 4.87
C GLU A 46 -6.45 6.69 4.78
N SER A 47 -6.25 7.83 5.44
CA SER A 47 -4.93 8.44 5.56
C SER A 47 -4.05 7.65 6.53
N MET A 48 -2.80 7.40 6.14
CA MET A 48 -1.78 6.81 7.03
C MET A 48 -1.08 7.86 7.90
N LEU A 49 -1.49 9.13 7.78
CA LEU A 49 -0.96 10.20 8.61
C LEU A 49 -1.70 10.24 9.95
N VAL A 50 -1.04 10.78 10.97
CA VAL A 50 -1.66 11.07 12.27
C VAL A 50 -2.75 12.14 12.09
N PHE A 51 -3.91 11.90 12.70
CA PHE A 51 -4.99 12.87 12.75
C PHE A 51 -4.70 13.92 13.82
N ASP A 52 -4.63 15.18 13.43
CA ASP A 52 -4.56 16.32 14.33
C ASP A 52 -5.98 16.76 14.71
N ALA A 53 -6.36 16.51 15.97
CA ALA A 53 -7.66 16.87 16.51
C ALA A 53 -7.87 18.39 16.61
N THR A 54 -6.81 19.20 16.65
CA THR A 54 -6.90 20.66 16.77
C THR A 54 -7.31 21.30 15.45
N THR A 55 -6.73 20.84 14.34
CA THR A 55 -7.04 21.36 12.99
C THR A 55 -8.08 20.51 12.26
N ALA A 56 -8.50 19.40 12.85
CA ALA A 56 -9.42 18.40 12.29
C ALA A 56 -8.95 17.86 10.92
N ARG A 57 -7.64 17.67 10.77
CA ARG A 57 -6.99 17.24 9.54
C ARG A 57 -5.86 16.25 9.82
N TYR A 58 -5.52 15.47 8.80
CA TYR A 58 -4.34 14.61 8.82
C TYR A 58 -3.06 15.44 8.62
N SER A 59 -2.04 15.21 9.46
CA SER A 59 -0.81 16.00 9.49
C SER A 59 0.43 15.14 9.24
N ALA A 60 1.18 15.47 8.18
CA ALA A 60 2.45 14.81 7.88
C ALA A 60 3.52 15.15 8.93
N ASP A 61 3.57 16.40 9.40
CA ASP A 61 4.56 16.87 10.37
C ASP A 61 4.41 16.20 11.74
N MET A 62 3.17 15.84 12.11
CA MET A 62 2.89 15.10 13.35
C MET A 62 3.05 13.58 13.19
N THR A 63 3.15 13.08 11.96
CA THR A 63 3.26 11.64 11.72
C THR A 63 4.70 11.19 11.98
N PRO A 64 4.94 10.30 12.95
CA PRO A 64 6.27 9.80 13.20
C PRO A 64 6.83 9.11 11.95
N ALA A 65 8.04 9.49 11.56
CA ALA A 65 8.83 8.83 10.53
C ALA A 65 10.19 8.46 11.11
N PHE A 66 10.81 7.42 10.55
CA PHE A 66 12.10 6.91 11.02
C PHE A 66 13.04 6.71 9.84
N GLY A 67 14.33 6.95 10.09
CA GLY A 67 15.37 6.89 9.07
C GLY A 67 15.51 8.20 8.31
N GLU A 68 16.75 8.50 7.93
CA GLU A 68 17.12 9.69 7.14
C GLU A 68 17.43 9.32 5.67
N THR A 69 17.61 8.03 5.39
CA THR A 69 17.98 7.54 4.06
C THR A 69 16.76 7.54 3.15
N ARG A 70 16.85 8.31 2.07
CA ARG A 70 15.81 8.28 1.04
C ARG A 70 15.95 7.03 0.20
N LEU A 71 14.81 6.50 -0.25
CA LEU A 71 14.76 5.27 -1.05
C LEU A 71 15.57 5.40 -2.36
N ASN A 72 15.49 6.54 -3.03
CA ASN A 72 16.24 6.81 -4.25
C ASN A 72 17.75 6.84 -4.01
N ASP A 73 18.19 7.44 -2.91
CA ASP A 73 19.62 7.54 -2.56
C ASP A 73 20.17 6.14 -2.24
N PHE A 74 19.40 5.33 -1.50
CA PHE A 74 19.73 3.93 -1.26
C PHE A 74 19.89 3.12 -2.57
N TYR A 75 18.94 3.23 -3.51
CA TYR A 75 19.06 2.51 -4.79
C TYR A 75 20.21 3.03 -5.67
N GLN A 76 20.53 4.33 -5.61
CA GLN A 76 21.70 4.87 -6.31
C GLN A 76 23.00 4.27 -5.75
N ALA A 77 23.16 4.26 -4.43
CA ALA A 77 24.30 3.63 -3.76
C ALA A 77 24.40 2.13 -4.07
N LEU A 78 23.25 1.43 -4.11
CA LEU A 78 23.19 0.01 -4.43
C LEU A 78 23.66 -0.27 -5.87
N VAL A 79 23.20 0.52 -6.84
CA VAL A 79 23.62 0.40 -8.26
C VAL A 79 25.08 0.80 -8.44
N ALA A 80 25.58 1.76 -7.66
CA ALA A 80 26.99 2.16 -7.65
C ALA A 80 27.92 1.14 -6.96
N GLY A 81 27.36 0.15 -6.25
CA GLY A 81 28.13 -0.84 -5.47
C GLY A 81 28.70 -0.28 -4.16
N GLU A 82 28.18 0.85 -3.69
CA GLU A 82 28.60 1.51 -2.45
C GLU A 82 27.91 0.92 -1.21
N THR A 83 26.81 0.19 -1.39
CA THR A 83 26.11 -0.57 -0.36
C THR A 83 25.67 -1.91 -0.92
N GLU A 84 25.43 -2.88 -0.05
CA GLU A 84 24.84 -4.19 -0.37
C GLU A 84 23.50 -4.34 0.37
N VAL A 85 22.61 -5.19 -0.16
CA VAL A 85 21.33 -5.51 0.48
C VAL A 85 21.19 -7.03 0.57
N GLU A 86 21.09 -7.56 1.80
CA GLU A 86 20.78 -8.97 2.01
C GLU A 86 19.27 -9.18 1.85
N LEU A 87 18.86 -9.59 0.65
CA LEU A 87 17.44 -9.84 0.34
C LEU A 87 16.90 -11.13 0.97
N GLY A 88 17.76 -12.03 1.46
CA GLY A 88 17.37 -13.29 2.10
C GLY A 88 16.41 -14.12 1.23
N GLU A 89 15.37 -14.69 1.86
CA GLU A 89 14.31 -15.42 1.14
C GLU A 89 13.49 -14.57 0.15
N HIS A 90 13.65 -13.24 0.17
CA HIS A 90 12.93 -12.30 -0.70
C HIS A 90 13.72 -11.92 -1.96
N ALA A 91 14.91 -12.49 -2.19
CA ALA A 91 15.72 -12.26 -3.41
C ALA A 91 15.04 -12.69 -4.72
N VAL A 92 13.89 -13.36 -4.62
CA VAL A 92 13.13 -13.91 -5.75
C VAL A 92 12.23 -12.88 -6.45
N PHE A 93 12.10 -11.66 -5.91
CA PHE A 93 11.29 -10.58 -6.47
C PHE A 93 12.12 -9.50 -7.15
#